data_AF-A0AAV3JL22-F1
#
_entry.id   AF-A0AAV3JL22-F1
#
_cell.length_a   1.000
_cell.length_b   1.000
_cell.length_c   1.000
_cell.angle_alpha   90.00
_cell.angle_beta   90.00
_cell.angle_gamma   90.00
#
_symmetry.space_group_name_H-M   'P 1'
#
loop_
_entity.id
_entity.type
_entity.pdbx_description
1 polymer ?
#
loop_
_entity_poly.entity_id
_entity_poly.type
_entity_poly.pdbx_seq_one_letter_code
_entity_poly.pdbx_strand_id
1 'polypeptide(L)' 'MEWTNLDQKVYKEEDGLRLVSINKKYKDKFASWSENPRIIGKIVGHFTPEEY' A
#
# COMPACT_ATOMS: atom_id res chain seq x y z
N MET A 1 -2.08 -15.57 13.16
CA MET A 1 -2.88 -14.46 12.61
C MET A 1 -1.94 -13.61 11.80
N GLU A 2 -1.97 -13.77 10.48
CA GLU A 2 -1.12 -13.04 9.55
C GLU A 2 -1.55 -11.57 9.55
N TRP A 3 -0.87 -10.73 10.33
CA TRP A 3 -0.87 -9.30 10.11
C TRP A 3 -0.21 -9.10 8.75
N THR A 4 -1.02 -8.90 7.71
CA THR A 4 -0.50 -8.72 6.37
C THR A 4 0.27 -7.40 6.32
N ASN A 5 1.60 -7.49 6.41
CA ASN A 5 2.52 -6.45 5.95
C ASN A 5 2.24 -6.21 4.47
N LEU A 6 1.24 -5.36 4.19
CA LEU A 6 0.92 -4.88 2.85
C LEU A 6 1.92 -3.78 2.53
N ASP A 7 3.16 -4.19 2.25
CA ASP A 7 4.10 -3.30 1.61
C ASP A 7 3.61 -3.07 0.18
N GLN A 8 2.89 -1.96 -0.01
CA GLN A 8 2.35 -1.54 -1.29
C GLN A 8 2.96 -0.20 -1.68
N LYS A 9 3.37 -0.08 -2.94
CA LYS A 9 3.79 1.19 -3.54
C LYS A 9 2.59 1.87 -4.15
N VAL A 10 2.44 3.18 -3.93
CA VAL A 10 1.37 3.98 -4.51
C VAL A 10 1.93 4.81 -5.67
N TYR A 11 1.30 4.70 -6.84
CA TYR A 11 1.59 5.51 -8.02
C TYR A 11 0.39 6.37 -8.37
N LYS A 12 0.66 7.59 -8.82
CA LYS A 12 -0.37 8.49 -9.33
C LYS A 12 -0.51 8.26 -10.84
N GLU A 13 -1.72 7.98 -11.29
CA GLU A 13 -2.08 7.82 -12.70
C GLU A 13 -3.12 8.89 -13.10
N GLU A 14 -3.39 9.02 -14.40
CA GLU A 14 -4.38 9.99 -14.91
C GLU A 14 -5.77 9.75 -14.30
N ASP A 15 -6.18 8.49 -14.16
CA ASP A 15 -7.54 8.11 -13.74
C ASP A 15 -7.68 7.82 -12.23
N GLY A 16 -6.56 7.72 -11.49
CA GLY A 16 -6.60 7.37 -10.08
C GLY A 16 -5.25 7.13 -9.42
N LEU A 17 -5.30 6.43 -8.29
CA LEU A 17 -4.14 5.90 -7.58
C LEU A 17 -4.02 4.39 -7.81
N ARG A 18 -2.84 3.95 -8.26
CA ARG A 18 -2.49 2.54 -8.40
C ARG A 18 -1.68 2.09 -7.18
N LEU A 19 -2.19 1.08 -6.46
CA LEU A 19 -1.49 0.44 -5.35
C LEU A 19 -0.91 -0.88 -5.85
N VAL A 20 0.41 -0.92 -5.99
CA VAL A 20 1.14 -2.10 -6.48
C VAL A 20 1.71 -2.84 -5.29
N SER A 21 1.35 -4.11 -5.15
CA SER A 21 1.84 -4.95 -4.07
C SER A 21 3.31 -5.33 -4.31
N ILE A 22 4.18 -5.16 -3.32
CA ILE A 22 5.58 -5.60 -3.43
C ILE A 22 5.67 -7.13 -3.42
N ASN A 23 4.78 -7.78 -2.66
CA ASN A 23 4.65 -9.23 -2.69
C ASN A 23 3.75 -9.67 -3.87
N LYS A 24 4.35 -10.41 -4.82
CA LYS A 24 3.70 -10.93 -6.03
C LYS A 24 2.49 -11.83 -5.79
N LYS A 25 2.30 -12.32 -4.55
CA LYS A 25 1.12 -13.11 -4.17
C LYS A 25 -0.17 -12.28 -4.17
N TYR A 26 -0.07 -10.97 -4.02
CA TYR A 26 -1.24 -10.09 -3.94
C TYR A 26 -1.42 -9.31 -5.24
N LYS A 27 -2.68 -9.23 -5.69
CA LYS A 27 -3.05 -8.40 -6.83
C LYS A 27 -2.89 -6.92 -6.48
N ASP A 28 -2.61 -6.13 -7.52
CA ASP A 28 -2.67 -4.68 -7.43
C ASP A 28 -4.09 -4.20 -7.15
N LYS A 29 -4.20 -3.02 -6.53
CA LYS A 29 -5.47 -2.32 -6.33
C LYS A 29 -5.45 -0.99 -7.06
N PHE A 30 -6.63 -0.49 -7.40
CA PHE A 30 -6.80 0.80 -8.05
C PHE A 30 -7.90 1.58 -7.33
N ALA A 31 -7.68 2.88 -7.12
CA ALA A 31 -8.64 3.79 -6.52
C ALA A 31 -8.87 4.95 -7.48
N SER A 32 -10.08 5.08 -8.02
CA SER A 32 -10.39 6.08 -9.04
C SER A 32 -10.54 7.47 -8.42
N TRP A 33 -10.15 8.53 -9.14
CA TRP A 33 -10.39 9.92 -8.69
C TRP A 33 -11.86 10.25 -8.45
N SER A 34 -12.78 9.57 -9.14
CA SER A 34 -14.23 9.71 -8.94
C SER A 34 -14.66 9.41 -7.50
N GLU A 35 -13.92 8.52 -6.81
CA GLU A 35 -14.20 8.12 -5.43
C GLU A 35 -13.54 9.06 -4.40
N ASN A 36 -12.90 10.14 -4.85
CA ASN A 36 -12.16 11.09 -4.03
C ASN A 36 -11.15 10.44 -3.05
N PRO A 37 -10.21 9.61 -3.54
CA PRO A 37 -9.29 8.86 -2.70
C PRO A 37 -8.29 9.79 -2.00
N ARG A 38 -7.90 9.43 -0.77
CA ARG A 38 -6.98 10.23 0.07
C ARG A 38 -5.83 9.36 0.58
N ILE A 39 -4.62 9.93 0.56
CA ILE A 39 -3.45 9.33 1.20
C ILE A 39 -3.41 9.79 2.66
N ILE A 40 -3.56 8.85 3.59
CA ILE A 40 -3.62 9.15 5.03
C ILE A 40 -2.22 9.32 5.63
N GLY A 41 -1.22 8.64 5.07
CA GLY A 41 0.16 8.72 5.56
C GLY A 41 1.13 7.96 4.65
N LYS A 42 2.42 8.19 4.88
CA LYS A 42 3.53 7.52 4.19
C LYS A 42 4.30 6.67 5.20
N ILE A 43 4.56 5.41 4.86
CA ILE A 43 5.43 4.55 5.66
C ILE A 43 6.87 5.08 5.50
N VAL A 44 7.51 5.44 6.60
CA VAL A 44 8.89 5.97 6.63
C VAL A 44 9.93 4.99 7.16
N GLY A 45 9.49 3.86 7.72
CA GLY A 45 10.34 2.80 8.22
C GLY A 45 9.53 1.60 8.68
N HIS A 46 10.18 0.46 8.80
CA HIS A 46 9.66 -0.75 9.44
C HIS A 46 10.71 -1.23 10.43
N PHE A 47 10.28 -1.82 11.53
CA PHE A 47 11.17 -2.44 12.50
C PHE A 47 10.67 -3.83 12.83
N THR A 48 11.61 -4.76 13.01
CA THR A 48 11.33 -6.08 13.56
C THR A 48 11.55 -5.99 15.07
N PRO A 49 10.57 -6.31 15.91
CA PRO A 49 10.77 -6.35 17.35
C PRO A 49 11.82 -7.40 17.71
N GLU A 50 12.68 -7.08 18.67
CA GLU A 50 13.67 -8.01 19.21
C GLU A 50 13.07 -8.72 20.43
N GLU A 51 13.18 -10.05 20.46
CA GLU A 51 12.75 -10.84 21.62
C GLU A 51 13.90 -10.90 22.62
N TYR A 52 13.70 -10.36 23.82
CA TYR A 52 14.63 -10.43 24.95
C TYR A 52 14.41 -11.69 25.79
#